data_AF-A0A7W0QV03-F1
#
_entry.id   AF-A0A7W0QV03-F1
#
_cell.length_a   1.000
_cell.length_b   1.000
_cell.length_c   1.000
_cell.angle_alpha   90.00
_cell.angle_beta   90.00
_cell.angle_gamma   90.00
#
_symmetry.space_group_name_H-M   'P 1'
#
loop_
_entity.id
_entity.type
_entity.pdbx_description
1 polymer ?
#
loop_
_entity_poly.entity_id
_entity_poly.type
_entity_poly.pdbx_seq_one_letter_code
_entity_poly.pdbx_strand_id
1 'polypeptide(L)'
;MDAILKLHHKIKHEPLGPKRAKQLADNPQEIWTEMPSSIRYDKAARKEWIKAAEENRSEQYSLERTQAVQRGDLQHGALVKVKK
;
A
#
# COMPACT_ATOMS: atom_id res chain seq x y z
N MET A 1 11.77 30.88 -5.30
CA MET A 1 11.02 29.60 -5.25
C MET A 1 11.90 28.49 -5.80
N ASP A 2 12.96 28.08 -5.09
CA ASP A 2 13.96 27.21 -5.70
C ASP A 2 14.74 26.34 -4.70
N ALA A 3 15.07 26.88 -3.52
CA ALA A 3 15.83 26.14 -2.51
C ALA A 3 15.10 24.87 -1.99
N ILE A 4 13.78 24.93 -1.78
CA ILE A 4 12.97 23.80 -1.31
C ILE A 4 12.89 22.70 -2.37
N LEU A 5 12.70 23.08 -3.63
CA LEU A 5 12.66 22.12 -4.75
C LEU A 5 14.04 21.49 -4.97
N LYS A 6 15.12 22.28 -4.95
CA LYS A 6 16.49 21.78 -5.02
C LYS A 6 16.82 20.80 -3.90
N LEU A 7 16.41 21.09 -2.66
CA LEU A 7 16.57 20.19 -1.52
C LEU A 7 15.77 18.89 -1.71
N HIS A 8 14.52 19.00 -2.15
CA HIS A 8 13.66 17.85 -2.44
C HIS A 8 14.26 16.95 -3.53
N HIS A 9 14.77 17.52 -4.61
CA HIS A 9 15.46 16.78 -5.66
C HIS A 9 16.72 16.09 -5.12
N LYS A 10 17.52 16.78 -4.31
CA LYS A 10 18.70 16.18 -3.67
C LYS A 10 18.31 14.97 -2.80
N ILE A 11 17.33 15.14 -1.90
CA ILE A 11 16.85 14.07 -1.01
C ILE A 11 16.27 12.88 -1.80
N LYS A 12 15.60 13.13 -2.93
CA LYS A 12 15.04 12.07 -3.78
C LYS A 12 16.10 11.22 -4.48
N HIS A 13 17.24 11.80 -4.84
CA HIS A 13 18.32 11.12 -5.56
C HIS A 13 19.44 10.61 -4.65
N GLU A 14 19.39 10.92 -3.36
CA GLU A 14 20.31 10.33 -2.39
C GLU A 14 20.07 8.81 -2.29
N PRO A 15 21.14 8.00 -2.23
CA PRO A 15 21.01 6.56 -2.07
C PRO A 15 20.28 6.27 -0.76
N LEU A 16 19.49 5.19 -0.75
CA LEU A 16 18.80 4.73 0.46
C LEU A 16 19.82 4.54 1.59
N GLY A 17 19.54 5.13 2.75
CA GLY A 17 20.37 4.93 3.93
C GLY A 17 20.50 3.43 4.27
N PRO A 18 21.56 3.01 5.00
CA PRO A 18 21.94 1.61 5.16
C PRO A 18 20.81 0.74 5.75
N LYS A 19 19.95 1.31 6.60
CA LYS A 19 18.77 0.63 7.15
C LYS A 19 17.71 0.31 6.09
N ARG A 20 17.39 1.27 5.21
CA ARG A 20 16.42 1.06 4.13
C ARG A 20 16.99 0.17 3.03
N ALA A 21 18.28 0.29 2.74
CA ALA A 21 18.95 -0.59 1.78
C ALA A 21 18.89 -2.06 2.23
N LYS A 22 19.16 -2.35 3.51
CA LYS A 22 18.97 -3.69 4.09
C LYS A 22 17.51 -4.15 4.02
N GLN A 23 16.57 -3.30 4.41
CA GLN A 23 15.13 -3.62 4.32
C GLN A 23 14.68 -3.97 2.90
N LEU A 24 15.17 -3.25 1.88
CA LEU A 24 14.87 -3.54 0.48
C LEU A 24 15.48 -4.87 0.01
N ALA A 25 16.67 -5.20 0.49
CA ALA A 25 17.32 -6.47 0.19
C ALA A 25 16.63 -7.66 0.90
N ASP A 26 16.23 -7.49 2.16
CA ASP A 26 15.62 -8.53 2.98
C ASP A 26 14.15 -8.78 2.59
N ASN A 27 13.42 -7.72 2.24
CA ASN A 27 12.01 -7.76 1.86
C ASN A 27 11.74 -6.70 0.77
N PRO A 28 11.89 -7.06 -0.52
CA PRO A 28 11.56 -6.17 -1.64
C PRO A 28 10.05 -6.00 -1.87
N GLN A 29 9.27 -6.99 -1.43
CA GLN A 29 7.86 -6.83 -1.06
C GLN A 29 7.80 -5.87 0.15
N GLU A 30 6.76 -5.62 0.94
CA GLU A 30 6.82 -4.66 2.09
C GLU A 30 7.15 -3.15 1.78
N ILE A 31 8.15 -2.81 0.97
CA ILE A 31 8.40 -1.50 0.31
C ILE A 31 7.51 -1.37 -0.95
N TRP A 32 6.29 -1.88 -0.88
CA TRP A 32 5.29 -1.65 -1.91
C TRP A 32 4.78 -0.22 -1.78
N THR A 33 5.37 0.69 -2.55
CA THR A 33 4.87 2.08 -2.67
C THR A 33 3.47 2.10 -3.30
N GLU A 34 3.14 1.07 -4.08
CA GLU A 34 1.85 0.89 -4.78
C GLU A 34 0.72 0.41 -3.85
N MET A 35 1.04 -0.37 -2.81
CA MET A 35 0.01 -0.92 -1.94
C MET A 35 -0.51 0.16 -0.98
N PRO A 36 -1.83 0.44 -0.96
CA PRO A 36 -2.43 1.40 -0.03
C PRO A 36 -2.12 1.07 1.43
N SER A 37 -1.88 2.10 2.25
CA SER A 37 -1.56 1.93 3.68
C SER A 37 -2.64 1.16 4.44
N SER A 38 -3.91 1.40 4.11
CA SER A 38 -5.07 0.71 4.69
C SER A 38 -5.11 -0.79 4.37
N ILE A 39 -4.44 -1.25 3.31
CA ILE A 39 -4.31 -2.66 2.92
C ILE A 39 -3.04 -3.23 3.56
N ARG A 40 -1.95 -2.45 3.56
CA ARG A 40 -0.64 -2.86 4.06
C ARG A 40 -0.64 -3.32 5.52
N TYR A 41 -1.36 -2.61 6.39
CA TYR A 41 -1.38 -2.92 7.83
C TYR A 41 -2.37 -4.02 8.21
N ASP A 42 -3.31 -4.36 7.33
CA ASP A 42 -4.28 -5.44 7.52
C ASP A 42 -3.73 -6.73 6.90
N LYS A 43 -3.43 -7.72 7.75
CA LYS A 43 -2.82 -8.99 7.31
C LYS A 43 -3.73 -9.79 6.37
N ALA A 44 -5.04 -9.68 6.48
CA ALA A 44 -5.98 -10.38 5.61
C ALA A 44 -6.01 -9.68 4.23
N ALA A 45 -6.28 -8.38 4.23
CA ALA A 45 -6.31 -7.58 3.00
C ALA A 45 -4.97 -7.58 2.25
N ARG A 46 -3.84 -7.57 2.97
CA ARG A 46 -2.51 -7.68 2.36
C ARG A 46 -2.34 -8.97 1.56
N LYS A 47 -2.81 -10.11 2.08
CA LYS A 47 -2.70 -11.40 1.37
C LYS A 47 -3.56 -11.41 0.10
N GLU A 48 -4.77 -10.87 0.18
CA GLU A 48 -5.68 -10.75 -0.96
C GLU A 48 -5.13 -9.81 -2.04
N TRP A 49 -4.57 -8.68 -1.63
CA TRP A 49 -3.92 -7.74 -2.54
C TRP A 49 -2.70 -8.33 -3.23
N ILE A 50 -1.87 -9.11 -2.52
CA ILE A 50 -0.71 -9.80 -3.13
C ILE A 50 -1.18 -10.79 -4.20
N LYS A 51 -2.22 -11.58 -3.93
CA LYS A 51 -2.81 -12.48 -4.94
C LYS A 51 -3.38 -11.71 -6.13
N ALA A 52 -4.08 -10.60 -5.87
CA ALA A 52 -4.58 -9.74 -6.94
C ALA A 52 -3.45 -9.10 -7.75
N ALA A 53 -2.31 -8.77 -7.11
CA ALA A 53 -1.14 -8.22 -7.79
C ALA A 53 -0.46 -9.26 -8.68
N GLU A 54 -0.38 -10.53 -8.26
CA GLU A 54 0.08 -11.64 -9.12
C GLU A 54 -0.79 -11.80 -10.38
N GLU A 55 -2.08 -11.47 -10.28
CA GLU A 55 -3.04 -11.49 -11.38
C GLU A 55 -3.16 -10.16 -12.15
N ASN A 56 -2.34 -9.14 -11.84
CA ASN A 56 -2.43 -7.78 -12.40
C ASN A 56 -3.79 -7.07 -12.17
N ARG A 57 -4.49 -7.41 -11.07
CA ARG A 57 -5.78 -6.82 -10.65
C ARG A 57 -5.70 -6.05 -9.33
N SER A 58 -4.51 -5.67 -8.89
CA SER A 58 -4.26 -4.95 -7.63
C SER A 58 -5.02 -3.61 -7.54
N GLU A 59 -5.11 -2.87 -8.64
CA GLU A 59 -5.85 -1.61 -8.73
C GLU A 59 -7.36 -1.83 -8.61
N GLN A 60 -7.89 -2.83 -9.33
CA GLN A 60 -9.30 -3.20 -9.27
C GLN A 60 -9.72 -3.59 -7.85
N TYR A 61 -8.93 -4.43 -7.18
CA TYR A 61 -9.16 -4.80 -5.78
C TYR A 61 -9.18 -3.57 -4.85
N SER A 62 -8.29 -2.60 -5.08
CA SER A 62 -8.21 -1.39 -4.26
C SER A 62 -9.43 -0.48 -4.44
N LEU A 63 -9.96 -0.37 -5.66
CA LEU A 63 -11.20 0.34 -5.96
C LEU A 63 -12.42 -0.34 -5.32
N GLU A 64 -12.56 -1.65 -5.49
CA GLU A 64 -13.65 -2.44 -4.93
C GLU A 64 -13.70 -2.33 -3.40
N ARG A 65 -12.55 -2.43 -2.75
CA ARG A 65 -12.44 -2.28 -1.29
C ARG A 65 -12.84 -0.88 -0.84
N THR A 66 -12.39 0.15 -1.56
CA THR A 66 -12.76 1.55 -1.26
C THR A 66 -14.26 1.78 -1.39
N GLN A 67 -14.88 1.25 -2.44
CA GLN A 67 -16.33 1.30 -2.63
C GLN A 67 -17.08 0.53 -1.55
N ALA A 68 -16.59 -0.62 -1.09
CA ALA A 68 -17.19 -1.37 0.01
C ALA A 68 -17.09 -0.64 1.36
N VAL A 69 -16.00 0.10 1.61
CA VAL A 69 -15.89 0.98 2.79
C VAL A 69 -16.90 2.12 2.72
N GLN A 70 -17.04 2.78 1.56
CA GLN A 70 -18.01 3.87 1.37
C GLN A 70 -19.46 3.42 1.53
N ARG A 71 -19.77 2.18 1.13
CA ARG A 71 -21.10 1.55 1.33
C ARG A 71 -21.39 1.13 2.76
N GLY A 72 -20.38 1.14 3.64
CA GLY A 72 -20.53 0.70 5.04
C GLY A 72 -20.47 -0.81 5.24
N ASP A 73 -20.17 -1.59 4.20
CA ASP A 73 -20.05 -3.04 4.24
C ASP A 73 -18.75 -3.52 4.93
N LEU A 74 -17.78 -2.61 5.07
CA LEU A 74 -16.50 -2.83 5.74
C LEU A 74 -16.35 -1.86 6.92
N GLN A 75 -16.46 -2.37 8.16
CA GLN A 75 -16.04 -1.62 9.34
C GLN A 75 -14.71 -2.18 9.88
N HIS A 76 -13.72 -1.30 9.99
CA HIS A 76 -12.49 -1.53 10.77
C HIS A 76 -11.68 -2.76 10.32
N GLY A 77 -11.57 -2.97 9.01
CA GLY A 77 -10.74 -4.03 8.43
C GLY A 77 -11.38 -5.42 8.42
N ALA A 78 -12.67 -5.53 8.74
CA ALA A 78 -13.41 -6.78 8.62
C ALA A 78 -14.66 -6.61 7.74
N LEU A 79 -14.93 -7.60 6.89
CA LEU A 79 -16.21 -7.78 6.21
C LEU A 79 -17.31 -7.89 7.27
N VAL A 80 -18.10 -6.83 7.41
CA VAL A 80 -19.34 -6.91 8.17
C VAL A 80 -20.31 -7.63 7.25
N LYS A 81 -20.57 -8.91 7.54
CA LYS A 81 -21.71 -9.60 6.93
C LYS A 81 -22.95 -8.80 7.34
N VAL A 82 -23.48 -7.99 6.43
CA VAL A 82 -24.84 -7.46 6.54
C VAL A 82 -25.75 -8.69 6.54
N LYS A 83 -26.25 -9.04 7.73
CA LYS A 83 -27.24 -10.11 7.92
C LYS A 83 -28.52 -9.59 7.26
N LYS A 84 -28.96 -10.28 6.21
CA LYS A 84 -30.23 -10.02 5.53
C LYS A 84 -31.40 -10.42 6.43
#